data_AF-A0A527KS62-F1
#
_entry.id   AF-A0A527KS62-F1
#
_cell.length_a   1.000
_cell.length_b   1.000
_cell.length_c   1.000
_cell.angle_alpha   90.00
_cell.angle_beta   90.00
_cell.angle_gamma   90.00
#
_symmetry.space_group_name_H-M   'P 1'
#
loop_
_entity.id
_entity.type
_entity.pdbx_description
1 polymer ?
#
loop_
_entity_poly.entity_id
_entity_poly.type
_entity_poly.pdbx_seq_one_letter_code
_entity_poly.pdbx_strand_id
1 'polypeptide(L)'
;MGAIENLLELVVAIVALIVSVLAFGFSVFFWRRQFRPIVTASVKTHSGGNNGIAYNLVVPNSGSIPAKNIRLIVHDQAGLEAALGVGVNEDDKKRWLACFDQSTVISLLQNGDKTSCSFGMTHRNPRQSFWKPQAVFPIRIEYEGWFGDK
;
A
#
# COMPACT_ATOMS: atom_id res chain seq x y z
N MET A 1 -27.17 33.93 -49.21
CA MET A 1 -26.54 32.61 -48.98
C MET A 1 -25.44 32.68 -47.92
N GLY A 2 -24.42 33.55 -48.07
CA GLY A 2 -23.27 33.57 -47.14
C GLY A 2 -23.53 33.88 -45.66
N ALA A 3 -24.60 34.62 -45.29
CA ALA A 3 -24.91 34.91 -43.89
C ALA A 3 -25.39 33.67 -43.09
N ILE A 4 -26.07 32.73 -43.77
CA ILE A 4 -26.57 31.50 -43.14
C ILE A 4 -25.41 30.50 -42.98
N GLU A 5 -24.48 30.44 -43.93
CA GLU A 5 -23.25 29.63 -43.83
C GLU A 5 -22.38 30.07 -42.64
N ASN A 6 -22.15 31.38 -42.47
CA ASN A 6 -21.38 31.90 -41.33
C ASN A 6 -22.04 31.59 -39.98
N LEU A 7 -23.37 31.60 -39.90
CA LEU A 7 -24.10 31.23 -38.68
C LEU A 7 -23.92 29.74 -38.36
N LEU A 8 -23.95 28.88 -39.39
CA LEU A 8 -23.73 27.45 -39.25
C LEU A 8 -22.29 27.15 -38.78
N GLU A 9 -21.29 27.80 -39.37
CA GLU A 9 -19.89 27.69 -38.95
C GLU A 9 -19.67 28.12 -37.50
N LEU A 10 -20.29 29.23 -37.09
CA LEU A 10 -20.23 29.71 -35.70
C LEU A 10 -20.84 28.69 -34.73
N VAL A 11 -22.00 28.11 -35.06
CA VAL A 11 -22.65 27.09 -34.21
C VAL A 11 -21.77 25.84 -34.09
N VAL A 12 -21.19 25.37 -35.21
CA VAL A 12 -20.28 24.23 -35.21
C VAL A 12 -19.04 24.52 -34.35
N ALA A 13 -18.46 25.72 -34.47
CA ALA A 13 -17.31 26.12 -33.66
C ALA A 13 -17.63 26.18 -32.16
N ILE A 14 -18.79 26.70 -31.78
CA ILE A 14 -19.24 26.76 -30.37
C ILE A 14 -19.42 25.35 -29.81
N VAL A 15 -20.09 24.46 -30.54
CA VAL A 15 -20.30 23.08 -30.10
C VAL A 15 -18.95 22.36 -29.97
N ALA A 16 -18.05 22.52 -30.94
CA ALA A 16 -16.71 21.94 -30.89
C ALA A 16 -15.92 22.44 -29.67
N LEU A 17 -16.02 23.72 -29.33
CA LEU A 17 -15.39 24.31 -28.14
C LEU A 17 -15.94 23.68 -26.85
N ILE A 18 -17.27 23.57 -26.72
CA ILE A 18 -17.91 22.96 -25.54
C ILE A 18 -17.46 21.51 -25.36
N VAL A 19 -17.49 20.72 -26.44
CA VAL A 19 -17.04 19.32 -26.40
C VAL A 19 -15.57 19.22 -26.00
N SER A 20 -14.71 20.11 -26.52
CA SER A 20 -13.29 20.15 -26.18
C SER A 20 -13.05 20.49 -24.72
N VAL A 21 -13.79 21.46 -24.16
CA VAL A 21 -13.69 21.84 -22.74
C VAL A 21 -14.14 20.70 -21.83
N LEU A 22 -15.23 20.00 -22.17
CA LEU A 22 -15.70 18.83 -21.42
C LEU A 22 -14.68 17.69 -21.48
N ALA A 23 -14.14 17.39 -22.66
CA ALA A 23 -13.13 16.35 -22.85
C ALA A 23 -11.85 16.64 -22.04
N PHE A 24 -11.42 17.91 -22.02
CA PHE A 24 -10.28 18.34 -21.20
C PHE A 24 -10.58 18.18 -19.70
N GLY A 25 -11.76 18.60 -19.24
CA GLY A 25 -12.21 18.43 -17.86
C GLY A 25 -12.21 16.97 -17.41
N PHE A 26 -12.76 16.06 -18.23
CA PHE A 26 -12.71 14.62 -17.96
C PHE A 26 -11.28 14.08 -17.94
N SER A 27 -10.42 14.52 -18.87
CA SER A 27 -9.03 14.09 -18.92
C SER A 27 -8.28 14.45 -17.64
N VAL A 28 -8.44 15.69 -17.14
CA VAL A 28 -7.84 16.13 -15.88
C VAL A 28 -8.41 15.36 -14.68
N PHE A 29 -9.72 15.13 -14.66
CA PHE A 29 -10.38 14.37 -13.59
C PHE A 29 -9.86 12.92 -13.52
N PHE A 30 -9.81 12.22 -14.66
CA PHE A 30 -9.32 10.84 -14.71
C PHE A 30 -7.83 10.75 -14.40
N TRP A 31 -7.03 11.71 -14.87
CA TRP A 31 -5.61 11.80 -14.50
C TRP A 31 -5.46 11.81 -12.97
N ARG A 32 -6.13 12.72 -12.25
CA ARG A 32 -6.01 12.81 -10.78
C ARG A 32 -6.47 11.56 -10.04
N ARG A 33 -7.34 10.75 -10.65
CA ARG A 33 -7.83 9.50 -10.04
C ARG A 33 -6.94 8.30 -10.35
N GLN A 34 -6.38 8.25 -11.56
CA GLN A 34 -5.58 7.14 -12.03
C GLN A 34 -4.14 7.19 -11.51
N PHE A 35 -3.56 8.38 -11.30
CA PHE A 35 -2.19 8.56 -10.80
C PHE A 35 -2.14 8.57 -9.26
N ARG A 36 -2.29 7.39 -8.65
CA ARG A 36 -2.25 7.21 -7.18
C ARG A 36 -1.39 6.01 -6.80
N PRO A 37 -0.63 6.09 -5.69
CA PRO A 37 0.04 4.92 -5.14
C PRO A 37 -0.98 4.02 -4.45
N ILE A 38 -0.76 2.71 -4.52
CA ILE A 38 -1.59 1.72 -3.84
C ILE A 38 -0.62 0.79 -3.13
N VAL A 39 -0.40 1.07 -1.84
CA VAL A 39 0.49 0.28 -1.00
C VAL A 39 -0.34 -0.73 -0.22
N THR A 40 0.06 -1.98 -0.28
CA THR A 40 -0.58 -3.06 0.50
C THR A 40 0.48 -3.77 1.34
N ALA A 41 0.07 -4.59 2.29
CA ALA A 41 0.96 -5.46 3.04
C ALA A 41 0.40 -6.88 3.04
N SER A 42 1.28 -7.87 2.87
CA SER A 42 0.91 -9.28 2.85
C SER A 42 1.98 -10.11 3.53
N VAL A 43 1.56 -11.11 4.30
CA VAL A 43 2.47 -12.08 4.89
C VAL A 43 2.77 -13.16 3.84
N LYS A 44 4.05 -13.36 3.53
CA LYS A 44 4.51 -14.40 2.60
C LYS A 44 5.47 -15.34 3.30
N THR A 45 5.37 -16.62 2.97
CA THR A 45 6.34 -17.62 3.42
C THR A 45 7.70 -17.31 2.82
N HIS A 46 8.70 -17.11 3.67
CA HIS A 46 10.09 -16.98 3.25
C HIS A 46 10.71 -18.36 3.06
N SER A 47 10.56 -19.24 4.06
CA SER A 47 11.06 -20.61 4.05
C SER A 47 10.18 -21.47 4.95
N GLY A 48 9.93 -22.72 4.54
CA GLY A 48 9.15 -23.70 5.29
C GLY A 48 9.85 -25.05 5.30
N GLY A 49 9.91 -25.68 6.47
CA GLY A 49 10.47 -27.01 6.65
C GLY A 49 9.61 -27.86 7.57
N ASN A 50 10.10 -29.05 7.93
CA ASN A 50 9.35 -30.01 8.76
C ASN A 50 9.07 -29.51 10.19
N ASN A 51 9.85 -28.52 10.65
CA ASN A 51 9.82 -28.02 12.02
C ASN A 51 9.10 -26.66 12.14
N GLY A 52 9.11 -25.83 11.10
CA GLY A 52 8.49 -24.50 11.16
C GLY A 52 8.48 -23.75 9.83
N ILE A 53 7.78 -22.62 9.82
CA ILE A 53 7.61 -21.74 8.68
C ILE A 53 8.01 -20.33 9.10
N ALA A 54 8.99 -19.77 8.41
CA ALA A 54 9.40 -18.37 8.54
C ALA A 54 8.64 -17.51 7.53
N TYR A 55 8.26 -16.31 7.96
CA TYR A 55 7.43 -15.38 7.21
C TYR A 55 8.15 -14.05 7.00
N ASN A 56 7.87 -13.44 5.87
CA ASN A 56 8.21 -12.06 5.55
C ASN A 56 6.92 -11.25 5.42
N LEU A 57 6.95 -10.01 5.91
CA LEU A 57 5.95 -9.02 5.60
C LEU A 57 6.39 -8.31 4.33
N VAL A 58 5.63 -8.51 3.26
CA VAL A 58 5.92 -7.97 1.93
C VAL A 58 4.97 -6.81 1.66
N VAL A 59 5.57 -5.68 1.34
CA VAL A 59 4.88 -4.41 1.06
C VAL A 59 5.10 -4.07 -0.41
N PRO A 60 4.15 -4.40 -1.31
CA PRO A 60 4.19 -3.97 -2.70
C PRO A 60 3.45 -2.64 -2.93
N ASN A 61 3.92 -1.85 -3.89
CA ASN A 61 3.18 -0.73 -4.46
C ASN A 61 2.60 -1.14 -5.82
N SER A 62 1.31 -1.47 -5.85
CA SER A 62 0.60 -1.80 -7.10
C SER A 62 -0.03 -0.57 -7.76
N GLY A 63 0.24 0.63 -7.23
CA GLY A 63 -0.23 1.88 -7.81
C GLY A 63 0.51 2.27 -9.08
N SER A 64 0.04 3.33 -9.72
CA SER A 64 0.59 3.87 -10.96
C SER A 64 1.68 4.91 -10.76
N ILE A 65 1.91 5.35 -9.51
CA ILE A 65 2.98 6.28 -9.13
C ILE A 65 3.72 5.79 -7.88
N PRO A 66 4.97 6.26 -7.65
CA PRO A 66 5.73 5.91 -6.46
C PRO A 66 5.04 6.37 -5.17
N ALA A 67 5.23 5.58 -4.11
CA ALA A 67 4.81 5.90 -2.75
C ALA A 67 6.02 6.35 -1.92
N LYS A 68 5.83 7.35 -1.07
CA LYS A 68 6.88 7.88 -0.19
C LYS A 68 6.48 7.74 1.28
N ASN A 69 7.48 7.79 2.16
CA ASN A 69 7.30 7.89 3.60
C ASN A 69 6.35 6.82 4.16
N ILE A 70 6.48 5.58 3.68
CA ILE A 70 5.57 4.50 4.07
C ILE A 70 5.93 4.05 5.49
N ARG A 71 4.93 4.00 6.35
CA ARG A 71 5.01 3.51 7.72
C ARG A 71 3.97 2.43 7.97
N LEU A 72 4.38 1.39 8.70
CA LEU A 72 3.51 0.32 9.14
C LEU A 72 3.24 0.52 10.63
N ILE A 73 1.99 0.70 11.00
CA ILE A 73 1.60 1.02 12.37
C ILE A 73 0.69 -0.08 12.89
N VAL A 74 1.01 -0.62 14.06
CA VAL A 74 0.11 -1.52 14.77
C VAL A 74 -1.02 -0.68 15.37
N HIS A 75 -2.25 -0.93 14.93
CA HIS A 75 -3.40 -0.16 15.39
C HIS A 75 -3.90 -0.62 16.76
N ASP A 76 -3.77 -1.92 17.03
CA ASP A 76 -4.24 -2.55 18.27
C ASP A 76 -3.11 -3.33 18.93
N GLN A 77 -2.51 -2.72 19.95
CA GLN A 77 -1.42 -3.33 20.70
C GLN A 77 -1.91 -4.55 21.50
N ALA A 78 -3.15 -4.56 21.97
CA ALA A 78 -3.70 -5.71 22.70
C ALA A 78 -3.90 -6.90 21.75
N GLY A 79 -4.40 -6.65 20.54
CA GLY A 79 -4.48 -7.64 19.47
C GLY A 79 -3.12 -8.19 19.05
N LEU A 80 -2.09 -7.34 18.99
CA LEU A 80 -0.72 -7.79 18.74
C LEU A 80 -0.22 -8.73 19.84
N GLU A 81 -0.31 -8.34 21.11
CA GLU A 81 0.11 -9.21 22.23
C GLU A 81 -0.70 -10.51 22.28
N ALA A 82 -1.99 -10.46 21.92
CA ALA A 82 -2.82 -11.66 21.79
C ALA A 82 -2.34 -12.59 20.67
N ALA A 83 -1.77 -12.04 19.59
CA ALA A 83 -1.22 -12.80 18.47
C ALA A 83 0.14 -13.45 18.76
N LEU A 84 0.86 -12.98 19.78
CA LEU A 84 2.15 -13.53 20.18
C LEU A 84 2.01 -14.93 20.79
N GLY A 85 2.92 -15.80 20.39
CA GLY A 85 3.05 -17.18 20.87
C GLY A 85 3.75 -17.25 22.23
N VAL A 86 3.73 -18.45 22.82
CA VAL A 86 4.31 -18.69 24.16
C VAL A 86 5.84 -18.65 24.13
N GLY A 87 6.46 -18.85 22.96
CA GLY A 87 7.91 -18.87 22.78
C GLY A 87 8.56 -17.51 22.60
N VAL A 88 7.82 -16.42 22.73
CA VAL A 88 8.31 -15.08 22.42
C VAL A 88 9.21 -14.56 23.53
N ASN A 89 10.46 -14.23 23.17
CA ASN A 89 11.37 -13.46 24.01
C ASN A 89 11.37 -11.97 23.59
N GLU A 90 11.76 -11.07 24.49
CA GLU A 90 11.84 -9.63 24.24
C GLU A 90 12.82 -9.27 23.11
N ASP A 91 13.91 -10.04 22.96
CA ASP A 91 14.85 -9.84 21.85
C ASP A 91 14.22 -10.18 20.49
N ASP A 92 13.41 -11.24 20.43
CA ASP A 92 12.69 -11.62 19.23
C ASP A 92 11.59 -10.61 18.91
N LYS A 93 10.89 -10.08 19.93
CA LYS A 93 9.91 -9.00 19.75
C LYS A 93 10.57 -7.81 19.08
N LYS A 94 11.69 -7.32 19.61
CA LYS A 94 12.42 -6.19 19.03
C LYS A 94 12.84 -6.46 17.59
N ARG A 95 13.35 -7.65 17.31
CA ARG A 95 13.85 -7.99 15.98
C ARG A 95 12.74 -8.14 14.95
N TRP A 96 11.63 -8.79 15.29
CA TRP A 96 10.58 -9.15 14.32
C TRP A 96 9.50 -8.09 14.21
N LEU A 97 9.37 -7.23 15.22
CA LEU A 97 8.48 -6.07 15.19
C LEU A 97 9.21 -4.78 14.76
N ALA A 98 10.50 -4.84 14.41
CA ALA A 98 11.27 -3.69 13.94
C ALA A 98 10.63 -2.95 12.75
N CYS A 99 9.86 -3.66 11.92
CA CYS A 99 9.16 -3.06 10.78
C CYS A 99 7.99 -2.16 11.18
N PHE A 100 7.48 -2.30 12.41
CA PHE A 100 6.40 -1.49 12.97
C PHE A 100 6.91 -0.38 13.90
N ASP A 101 8.23 -0.27 14.06
CA ASP A 101 8.80 0.83 14.82
C ASP A 101 8.50 2.15 14.09
N GLN A 102 8.20 3.19 14.86
CA GLN A 102 7.89 4.53 14.34
C GLN A 102 9.09 5.15 13.61
N SER A 103 10.31 4.72 13.98
CA SER A 103 11.55 5.15 13.32
C SER A 103 11.75 4.49 11.94
N THR A 104 11.13 3.35 11.69
CA THR A 104 11.27 2.60 10.44
C THR A 104 10.38 3.19 9.36
N VAL A 105 10.99 3.86 8.39
CA VAL A 105 10.28 4.47 7.25
C VAL A 105 10.85 3.91 5.95
N ILE A 106 9.98 3.38 5.08
CA ILE A 106 10.37 3.09 3.70
C ILE A 106 10.27 4.40 2.93
N SER A 107 11.43 5.02 2.68
CA SER A 107 11.50 6.38 2.11
C SER A 107 10.85 6.47 0.74
N LEU A 108 11.02 5.45 -0.09
CA LEU A 108 10.52 5.41 -1.45
C LEU A 108 10.24 3.96 -1.87
N LEU A 109 9.08 3.73 -2.48
CA LEU A 109 8.72 2.48 -3.13
C LEU A 109 8.19 2.77 -4.53
N GLN A 110 8.94 2.32 -5.55
CA GLN A 110 8.60 2.52 -6.95
C GLN A 110 7.30 1.78 -7.32
N ASN A 111 6.63 2.25 -8.38
CA ASN A 111 5.44 1.57 -8.89
C ASN A 111 5.81 0.17 -9.41
N GLY A 112 5.02 -0.84 -9.01
CA GLY A 112 5.27 -2.24 -9.35
C GLY A 112 6.36 -2.92 -8.51
N ASP A 113 7.07 -2.18 -7.66
CA ASP A 113 8.13 -2.72 -6.82
C ASP A 113 7.61 -3.19 -5.46
N LYS A 114 8.43 -3.96 -4.74
CA LYS A 114 8.11 -4.51 -3.43
C LYS A 114 9.33 -4.46 -2.52
N THR A 115 9.06 -4.18 -1.24
CA THR A 115 10.03 -4.41 -0.17
C THR A 115 9.54 -5.49 0.77
N SER A 116 10.45 -6.07 1.54
CA SER A 116 10.12 -7.10 2.51
C SER A 116 10.93 -6.95 3.78
N CYS A 117 10.31 -7.27 4.90
CA CYS A 117 10.99 -7.38 6.17
C CYS A 117 10.66 -8.71 6.86
N SER A 118 11.53 -9.13 7.77
CA SER A 118 11.31 -10.36 8.54
C SER A 118 10.08 -10.20 9.44
N PHE A 119 9.15 -11.14 9.37
CA PHE A 119 7.87 -11.12 10.09
C PHE A 119 7.65 -12.43 10.84
N GLY A 120 8.73 -12.93 11.41
CA GLY A 120 8.71 -14.04 12.33
C GLY A 120 8.37 -15.42 11.80
N MET A 121 7.94 -16.32 12.69
CA MET A 121 7.83 -17.75 12.40
C MET A 121 6.77 -18.45 13.23
N THR A 122 6.23 -19.53 12.67
CA THR A 122 5.49 -20.57 13.40
C THR A 122 6.31 -21.84 13.41
N HIS A 123 6.23 -22.59 14.51
CA HIS A 123 6.94 -23.84 14.72
C HIS A 123 5.95 -24.93 15.15
N ARG A 124 6.30 -26.20 14.88
CA ARG A 124 5.52 -27.36 15.30
C ARG A 124 5.36 -27.44 16.82
N ASN A 125 6.39 -27.01 17.54
CA ASN A 125 6.35 -26.82 18.98
C ASN A 125 5.88 -25.38 19.31
N PRO A 126 4.70 -25.19 19.93
CA PRO A 126 4.16 -23.87 20.25
C PRO A 126 5.07 -23.01 21.15
N ARG A 127 5.96 -23.63 21.93
CA ARG A 127 6.93 -22.92 22.78
C ARG A 127 8.09 -22.30 22.00
N GLN A 128 8.18 -22.56 20.70
CA GLN A 128 9.18 -21.96 19.80
C GLN A 128 8.52 -21.11 18.71
N SER A 129 7.19 -21.06 18.68
CA SER A 129 6.43 -20.21 17.77
C SER A 129 6.36 -18.80 18.32
N PHE A 130 6.64 -17.84 17.45
CA PHE A 130 6.44 -16.43 17.79
C PHE A 130 5.02 -15.97 17.54
N TRP A 131 4.38 -16.51 16.51
CA TRP A 131 2.96 -16.25 16.26
C TRP A 131 2.12 -17.43 16.74
N LYS A 132 0.96 -17.14 17.32
CA LYS A 132 -0.10 -18.14 17.46
C LYS A 132 -0.65 -18.48 16.08
N PRO A 133 -0.91 -19.77 15.79
CA PRO A 133 -1.55 -20.16 14.54
C PRO A 133 -2.88 -19.40 14.34
N GLN A 134 -3.12 -18.92 13.12
CA GLN A 134 -4.34 -18.19 12.73
C GLN A 134 -4.61 -16.90 13.52
N ALA A 135 -3.61 -16.35 14.23
CA ALA A 135 -3.76 -15.06 14.87
C ALA A 135 -3.93 -13.95 13.83
N VAL A 136 -4.76 -12.97 14.17
CA VAL A 136 -5.03 -11.78 13.36
C VAL A 136 -4.91 -10.57 14.25
N PHE A 137 -4.21 -9.55 13.75
CA PHE A 137 -4.19 -8.23 14.37
C PHE A 137 -4.21 -7.15 13.29
N PRO A 138 -4.93 -6.04 13.51
CA PRO A 138 -5.03 -4.97 12.52
C PRO A 138 -3.77 -4.09 12.48
N ILE A 139 -3.33 -3.79 11.26
CA ILE A 139 -2.28 -2.81 10.99
C ILE A 139 -2.83 -1.68 10.12
N ARG A 140 -2.25 -0.50 10.27
CA ARG A 140 -2.48 0.67 9.41
C ARG A 140 -1.23 0.93 8.59
N ILE A 141 -1.40 1.16 7.30
CA ILE A 141 -0.32 1.59 6.41
C ILE A 141 -0.54 3.07 6.15
N GLU A 142 0.42 3.90 6.55
CA GLU A 142 0.45 5.32 6.19
C GLU A 142 1.48 5.52 5.09
N TYR A 143 1.14 6.32 4.08
CA TYR A 143 2.05 6.63 2.98
C TYR A 143 1.63 7.95 2.33
N GLU A 144 2.56 8.56 1.59
CA GLU A 144 2.34 9.81 0.87
C GLU A 144 2.47 9.59 -0.64
N GLY A 145 1.64 10.30 -1.41
CA GLY A 145 1.78 10.38 -2.85
C GLY A 145 3.06 11.08 -3.30
N TRP A 146 3.54 10.76 -4.50
CA TRP A 146 4.68 11.46 -5.10
C TRP A 146 4.47 12.99 -5.12
N PHE A 147 3.24 13.43 -5.40
CA PHE A 147 2.84 14.84 -5.49
C PHE A 147 2.41 15.48 -4.16
N GLY A 148 2.58 14.80 -3.01
CA GLY A 148 2.50 15.42 -1.69
C GLY A 148 1.11 15.55 -1.07
N ASP A 149 0.04 15.15 -1.75
CA ASP A 149 -1.28 15.09 -1.12
C ASP A 149 -1.36 13.88 -0.17
N LYS A 150 -1.73 14.16 1.08
CA LYS A 150 -2.12 13.18 2.10
C LYS A 150 -3.53 12.65 1.85
#